data_AF-A0A3Q2DQS8-F1
#
_entry.id   AF-A0A3Q2DQS8-F1
#
_cell.length_a   1.000
_cell.length_b   1.000
_cell.length_c   1.000
_cell.angle_alpha   90.00
_cell.angle_beta   90.00
_cell.angle_gamma   90.00
#
_symmetry.space_group_name_H-M   'P 1'
#
loop_
_entity.id
_entity.type
_entity.pdbx_description
1 polymer ?
#
loop_
_entity_poly.entity_id
_entity_poly.type
_entity_poly.pdbx_seq_one_letter_code
_entity_poly.pdbx_strand_id
1 'polypeptide(L)'
;LSMQPTILKALESKLEALQCHFTWDLEPTKSKLNNLRYALEDIGTDEGNVWLGHISNLQGFIQYKLGSSEEALSIFRRANETFQRLKNSDEGPWLIVNFGNLAWLNHLMGEDKKSQDYLSKVEALIREYPAPPEEELYSEVCAEKAWTISRFDKEKKLQAAELFQKAVMMHPDNVEWQTSWAIISADPFLDNMEDMPLDVFEKLRFATERDPENLYVAALYLRARAAKGEQIRREARVLAKRILERSPSSYHGINQLRRLYRDFISKDEAIKLADEYLRRYPDSRYAKKSAAICNKMKVLSPDFTPSRLNQITLLLDIEDLDSAEKQMLYHCYARYSFFNKNNSRRSIEYHMEAAKIPVESSYRQTSINELEKTLKRNNYPSKSWKGTQTDPELIEKITKLLTNLVLEKN
;
A
#
# COMPACT_ATOMS: atom_id res chain seq x y z
N LEU A 1 13.48 11.34 39.66
CA LEU A 1 12.45 12.22 40.25
C LEU A 1 11.23 12.14 39.34
N SER A 2 10.14 11.54 39.81
CA SER A 2 8.87 11.48 39.07
C SER A 2 8.28 12.90 38.97
N MET A 3 7.79 13.29 37.79
CA MET A 3 7.18 14.60 37.57
C MET A 3 5.88 14.75 38.36
N GLN A 4 5.58 15.96 38.84
CA GLN A 4 4.33 16.22 39.57
C GLN A 4 3.11 16.06 38.65
N PRO A 5 1.96 15.55 39.15
CA PRO A 5 0.76 15.29 38.34
C PRO A 5 0.25 16.49 37.52
N THR A 6 0.34 17.70 38.06
CA THR A 6 -0.05 18.93 37.34
C THR A 6 0.84 19.23 36.14
N ILE A 7 2.13 18.91 36.26
CA ILE A 7 3.11 19.12 35.18
C ILE A 7 2.92 18.05 34.10
N LEU A 8 2.59 16.81 34.49
CA LEU A 8 2.24 15.74 33.56
C LEU A 8 1.04 16.12 32.69
N LYS A 9 -0.03 16.63 33.32
CA LYS A 9 -1.23 17.09 32.59
C LYS A 9 -0.95 18.26 31.65
N ALA A 10 -0.07 19.18 32.05
CA ALA A 10 0.34 20.28 31.18
C ALA A 10 1.18 19.79 29.99
N LEU A 11 2.03 18.78 30.18
CA LEU A 11 2.80 18.14 29.12
C LEU A 11 1.87 17.43 28.12
N GLU A 12 0.92 16.62 28.61
CA GLU A 12 -0.08 15.92 27.78
C GLU A 12 -0.83 16.91 26.88
N SER A 13 -1.32 18.02 27.43
CA SER A 13 -2.05 19.04 26.66
C SER A 13 -1.19 19.66 25.55
N LYS A 14 0.11 19.85 25.78
CA LYS A 14 1.04 20.33 24.74
C LYS A 14 1.30 19.26 23.68
N LEU A 15 1.42 18.00 24.09
CA LEU A 15 1.62 16.88 23.18
C LEU A 15 0.40 16.69 22.26
N GLU A 16 -0.83 16.82 22.78
CA GLU A 16 -2.08 16.78 22.01
C GLU A 16 -2.15 17.85 20.92
N ALA A 17 -1.50 19.00 21.12
CA ALA A 17 -1.46 20.09 20.14
C ALA A 17 -0.43 19.85 19.00
N LEU A 18 0.48 18.87 19.14
CA LEU A 18 1.49 18.59 18.12
C LEU A 18 0.85 18.08 16.83
N GLN A 19 1.47 18.37 15.69
CA GLN A 19 1.08 17.78 14.41
C GLN A 19 2.00 16.59 14.09
N CYS A 20 1.56 15.39 14.47
CA CYS A 20 2.31 14.17 14.22
C CYS A 20 1.39 12.94 14.10
N HIS A 21 1.94 11.75 13.89
CA HIS A 21 1.13 10.55 13.62
C HIS A 21 0.25 10.15 14.80
N PHE A 22 0.65 10.52 16.03
CA PHE A 22 -0.10 10.24 17.26
C PHE A 22 -1.36 11.12 17.42
N THR A 23 -1.42 12.26 16.71
CA THR A 23 -2.48 13.27 16.83
C THR A 23 -3.26 13.47 15.52
N TRP A 24 -3.03 12.62 14.51
CA TRP A 24 -3.73 12.67 13.22
C TRP A 24 -4.93 11.73 13.12
N ASP A 25 -5.42 11.20 14.24
CA ASP A 25 -6.64 10.37 14.32
C ASP A 25 -6.67 9.23 13.29
N LEU A 26 -5.52 8.57 13.10
CA LEU A 26 -5.35 7.56 12.05
C LEU A 26 -6.15 6.27 12.32
N GLU A 27 -6.39 5.96 13.60
CA GLU A 27 -7.09 4.78 14.17
C GLU A 27 -7.22 3.53 13.26
N PRO A 28 -6.11 2.95 12.76
CA PRO A 28 -6.19 1.77 11.91
C PRO A 28 -6.45 0.49 12.71
N THR A 29 -7.21 -0.43 12.13
CA THR A 29 -7.31 -1.80 12.67
C THR A 29 -5.95 -2.51 12.63
N LYS A 30 -5.75 -3.50 13.50
CA LYS A 30 -4.51 -4.31 13.51
C LYS A 30 -4.21 -4.96 12.16
N SER A 31 -5.24 -5.44 11.45
CA SER A 31 -5.08 -5.98 10.09
C SER A 31 -4.61 -4.90 9.10
N LYS A 32 -5.16 -3.68 9.18
CA LYS A 32 -4.72 -2.56 8.35
C LYS A 32 -3.27 -2.17 8.64
N LEU A 33 -2.86 -2.13 9.90
CA LEU A 33 -1.47 -1.88 10.31
C LEU A 33 -0.49 -2.90 9.71
N ASN A 34 -0.81 -4.20 9.81
CA ASN A 34 0.01 -5.25 9.22
C ASN A 34 0.12 -5.11 7.70
N ASN A 35 -0.98 -4.82 7.01
CA ASN A 35 -0.97 -4.58 5.56
C ASN A 35 -0.12 -3.36 5.18
N LEU A 36 -0.19 -2.28 5.96
CA LEU A 36 0.61 -1.08 5.75
C LEU A 36 2.09 -1.36 5.97
N ARG A 37 2.46 -2.12 7.01
CA ARG A 37 3.86 -2.52 7.27
C ARG A 37 4.49 -3.15 6.04
N TYR A 38 3.85 -4.17 5.48
CA TYR A 38 4.31 -4.84 4.25
C TYR A 38 4.31 -3.91 3.03
N ALA A 39 3.30 -3.05 2.90
CA ALA A 39 3.21 -2.11 1.79
C ALA A 39 4.32 -1.04 1.82
N LEU A 40 4.81 -0.67 3.01
CA LEU A 40 5.90 0.29 3.18
C LEU A 40 7.27 -0.34 2.85
N GLU A 41 7.47 -1.61 3.19
CA GLU A 41 8.64 -2.39 2.76
C GLU A 41 8.73 -2.46 1.23
N ASP A 42 7.59 -2.62 0.54
CA ASP A 42 7.52 -2.67 -0.93
C ASP A 42 7.84 -1.33 -1.63
N ILE A 43 7.94 -0.20 -0.92
CA ILE A 43 8.33 1.09 -1.53
C ILE A 43 9.82 1.13 -1.83
N GLY A 44 10.62 0.26 -1.19
CA GLY A 44 12.06 0.28 -1.30
C GLY A 44 12.72 1.31 -0.40
N THR A 45 13.98 1.07 -0.09
CA THR A 45 14.82 1.88 0.81
C THR A 45 15.89 2.66 0.03
N ASP A 46 15.71 2.83 -1.27
CA ASP A 46 16.68 3.52 -2.13
C ASP A 46 16.88 4.94 -1.62
N GLU A 47 18.14 5.34 -1.43
CA GLU A 47 18.53 6.65 -0.88
C GLU A 47 18.02 7.82 -1.74
N GLY A 48 17.67 7.58 -3.00
CA GLY A 48 17.04 8.57 -3.89
C GLY A 48 15.54 8.82 -3.64
N ASN A 49 14.90 8.11 -2.70
CA ASN A 49 13.49 8.31 -2.41
C ASN A 49 13.28 9.51 -1.46
N VAL A 50 12.78 10.61 -2.03
CA VAL A 50 12.44 11.86 -1.31
C VAL A 50 11.46 11.67 -0.14
N TRP A 51 10.66 10.60 -0.16
CA TRP A 51 9.71 10.27 0.90
C TRP A 51 10.29 9.36 1.99
N LEU A 52 11.57 8.97 1.94
CA LEU A 52 12.15 7.95 2.82
C LEU A 52 12.08 8.29 4.33
N GLY A 53 12.30 9.56 4.69
CA GLY A 53 12.12 10.03 6.07
C GLY A 53 10.68 9.89 6.55
N HIS A 54 9.71 10.33 5.73
CA HIS A 54 8.27 10.23 5.99
C HIS A 54 7.78 8.77 6.08
N ILE A 55 8.30 7.90 5.20
CA ILE A 55 8.07 6.44 5.25
C ILE A 55 8.53 5.89 6.59
N SER A 56 9.74 6.28 7.03
CA SER A 56 10.30 5.83 8.30
C SER A 56 9.48 6.35 9.49
N ASN A 57 9.01 7.60 9.47
CA ASN A 57 8.08 8.11 10.48
C ASN A 57 6.80 7.26 10.58
N LEU A 58 6.15 6.96 9.45
CA LEU A 58 4.95 6.11 9.48
C LEU A 58 5.27 4.67 9.94
N GLN A 59 6.43 4.11 9.55
CA GLN A 59 6.88 2.80 10.03
C GLN A 59 7.05 2.79 11.55
N GLY A 60 7.68 3.82 12.14
CA GLY A 60 7.85 3.92 13.59
C GLY A 60 6.50 3.95 14.33
N PHE A 61 5.55 4.75 13.82
CA PHE A 61 4.19 4.77 14.37
C PHE A 61 3.49 3.42 14.28
N ILE A 62 3.59 2.73 13.14
CA ILE A 62 2.98 1.40 12.94
C ILE A 62 3.59 0.38 13.92
N GLN A 63 4.92 0.36 14.08
CA GLN A 63 5.58 -0.57 15.01
C GLN A 63 5.16 -0.32 16.46
N TYR A 64 5.03 0.96 16.88
CA TYR A 64 4.50 1.28 18.19
C TYR A 64 3.07 0.74 18.36
N LYS A 65 2.17 1.00 17.41
CA LYS A 65 0.78 0.51 17.46
C LYS A 65 0.68 -1.02 17.41
N LEU A 66 1.70 -1.71 16.90
CA LEU A 66 1.80 -3.18 16.94
C LEU A 66 2.43 -3.72 18.24
N GLY A 67 2.87 -2.85 19.15
CA GLY A 67 3.37 -3.20 20.48
C GLY A 67 4.89 -3.18 20.66
N SER A 68 5.64 -2.58 19.73
CA SER A 68 7.12 -2.55 19.77
C SER A 68 7.66 -1.12 19.90
N SER A 69 7.70 -0.60 21.13
CA SER A 69 8.12 0.78 21.43
C SER A 69 9.61 1.04 21.15
N GLU A 70 10.50 0.09 21.46
CA GLU A 70 11.94 0.22 21.24
C GLU A 70 12.29 0.25 19.75
N GLU A 71 11.62 -0.61 18.96
CA GLU A 71 11.73 -0.64 17.51
C GLU A 71 11.24 0.68 16.90
N ALA A 72 10.08 1.18 17.37
CA ALA A 72 9.55 2.47 16.95
C ALA A 72 10.53 3.61 17.22
N LEU A 73 11.17 3.62 18.39
CA LEU A 73 12.16 4.63 18.76
C LEU A 73 13.40 4.59 17.86
N SER A 74 13.91 3.38 17.58
CA SER A 74 15.02 3.17 16.65
C SER A 74 14.70 3.70 15.25
N ILE A 75 13.51 3.37 14.74
CA ILE A 75 13.05 3.82 13.43
C ILE A 75 12.89 5.34 13.37
N PHE A 76 12.31 5.98 14.39
CA PHE A 76 12.19 7.43 14.42
C PHE A 76 13.55 8.15 14.44
N ARG A 77 14.56 7.60 15.13
CA ARG A 77 15.92 8.14 15.07
C ARG A 77 16.53 8.00 13.68
N ARG A 78 16.37 6.84 13.05
CA ARG A 78 16.81 6.64 11.66
C ARG A 78 16.09 7.56 10.68
N ALA A 79 14.81 7.85 10.91
CA ALA A 79 14.05 8.81 10.12
C ALA A 79 14.67 10.22 10.20
N ASN A 80 15.05 10.67 11.41
CA ASN A 80 15.76 11.94 11.59
C ASN A 80 17.07 11.98 10.79
N GLU A 81 17.92 10.96 10.94
CA GLU A 81 19.18 10.85 10.18
C GLU A 81 18.95 10.85 8.66
N THR A 82 17.88 10.19 8.22
CA THR A 82 17.50 10.16 6.79
C THR A 82 17.14 11.55 6.29
N PHE A 83 16.34 12.31 7.04
CA PHE A 83 16.02 13.69 6.69
C PHE A 83 17.27 14.57 6.60
N GLN A 84 18.17 14.46 7.57
CA GLN A 84 19.40 15.25 7.59
C GLN A 84 20.28 14.98 6.36
N ARG A 85 20.41 13.72 5.98
CA ARG A 85 21.13 13.32 4.75
C ARG A 85 20.44 13.81 3.48
N LEU A 86 19.12 13.62 3.36
CA LEU A 86 18.38 14.01 2.15
C LEU A 86 18.37 15.53 1.94
N LYS A 87 18.37 16.30 3.02
CA LYS A 87 18.28 17.76 2.99
C LYS A 87 19.64 18.44 3.09
N ASN A 88 20.71 17.68 3.35
CA ASN A 88 22.06 18.19 3.62
C ASN A 88 22.05 19.31 4.69
N SER A 89 21.21 19.16 5.72
CA SER A 89 21.04 20.12 6.81
C SER A 89 20.61 19.39 8.08
N ASP A 90 21.17 19.78 9.22
CA ASP A 90 20.89 19.14 10.50
C ASP A 90 19.51 19.49 11.05
N GLU A 91 18.97 20.65 10.68
CA GLU A 91 17.70 21.18 11.16
C GLU A 91 16.87 21.77 10.01
N GLY A 92 15.54 21.82 10.22
CA GLY A 92 14.59 22.38 9.27
C GLY A 92 13.14 21.95 9.55
N PRO A 93 12.16 22.61 8.90
CA PRO A 93 10.73 22.38 9.16
C PRO A 93 10.26 20.95 8.85
N TRP A 94 10.97 20.21 8.00
CA TRP A 94 10.68 18.80 7.70
C TRP A 94 10.89 17.85 8.91
N LEU A 95 11.52 18.30 9.99
CA LEU A 95 11.70 17.52 11.22
C LEU A 95 10.55 17.68 12.22
N ILE A 96 9.61 18.61 12.01
CA ILE A 96 8.51 18.90 12.95
C ILE A 96 7.73 17.64 13.31
N VAL A 97 7.32 16.85 12.30
CA VAL A 97 6.56 15.61 12.53
C VAL A 97 7.41 14.54 13.21
N ASN A 98 8.69 14.42 12.85
CA ASN A 98 9.61 13.45 13.45
C ASN A 98 9.84 13.74 14.94
N PHE A 99 10.14 14.99 15.29
CA PHE A 99 10.32 15.40 16.68
C PHE A 99 9.01 15.32 17.47
N GLY A 100 7.86 15.61 16.84
CA GLY A 100 6.55 15.40 17.46
C GLY A 100 6.28 13.92 17.79
N ASN A 101 6.60 13.01 16.86
CA ASN A 101 6.52 11.57 17.09
C ASN A 101 7.45 11.11 18.22
N LEU A 102 8.69 11.61 18.25
CA LEU A 102 9.66 11.31 19.30
C LEU A 102 9.21 11.83 20.67
N ALA A 103 8.63 13.03 20.74
CA ALA A 103 8.07 13.59 21.97
C ALA A 103 6.97 12.69 22.53
N TRP A 104 5.98 12.34 21.69
CA TRP A 104 4.89 11.42 22.06
C TRP A 104 5.40 10.06 22.50
N LEU A 105 6.29 9.43 21.73
CA LEU A 105 6.79 8.10 22.05
C LEU A 105 7.55 8.08 23.38
N ASN A 106 8.42 9.07 23.64
CA ASN A 106 9.15 9.12 24.91
C ASN A 106 8.21 9.31 26.11
N HIS A 107 7.16 10.12 25.97
CA HIS A 107 6.14 10.25 27.01
C HIS A 107 5.43 8.92 27.27
N LEU A 108 5.00 8.22 26.21
CA LEU A 108 4.35 6.91 26.30
C LEU A 108 5.27 5.81 26.89
N MET A 109 6.59 6.00 26.83
CA MET A 109 7.59 5.14 27.47
C MET A 109 7.94 5.55 28.91
N GLY A 110 7.34 6.61 29.45
CA GLY A 110 7.62 7.15 30.80
C GLY A 110 8.90 7.99 30.89
N GLU A 111 9.45 8.41 29.74
CA GLU A 111 10.67 9.19 29.61
C GLU A 111 10.35 10.69 29.42
N ASP A 112 9.55 11.25 30.32
CA ASP A 112 8.97 12.60 30.18
C ASP A 112 10.00 13.71 29.99
N LYS A 113 11.18 13.57 30.59
CA LYS A 113 12.28 14.53 30.38
C LYS A 113 12.71 14.56 28.91
N LYS A 114 12.88 13.40 28.27
CA LYS A 114 13.20 13.32 26.84
C LYS A 114 12.04 13.82 25.99
N SER A 115 10.79 13.56 26.40
CA SER A 115 9.62 14.12 25.73
C SER A 115 9.64 15.66 25.72
N GLN A 116 9.92 16.28 26.87
CA GLN A 116 10.05 17.73 26.98
C GLN A 116 11.22 18.29 26.15
N ASP A 117 12.35 17.57 26.06
CA ASP A 117 13.47 17.96 25.21
C ASP A 117 13.06 18.01 23.72
N TYR A 118 12.36 16.98 23.21
CA TYR A 118 11.86 16.98 21.83
C TYR A 118 10.76 18.02 21.60
N LEU A 119 9.87 18.23 22.56
CA LEU A 119 8.85 19.27 22.48
C LEU A 119 9.50 20.66 22.33
N SER A 120 10.56 20.93 23.09
CA SER A 120 11.33 22.17 22.99
C SER A 120 11.99 22.34 21.62
N LYS A 121 12.42 21.24 20.99
CA LYS A 121 12.93 21.26 19.60
C LYS A 121 11.83 21.61 18.59
N VAL A 122 10.62 21.06 18.75
CA VAL A 122 9.49 21.45 17.89
C VAL A 122 9.16 22.94 18.06
N GLU A 123 9.07 23.41 19.31
CA GLU A 123 8.82 24.84 19.61
C GLU A 123 9.91 25.74 19.02
N ALA A 124 11.18 25.31 19.02
CA ALA A 124 12.29 26.04 18.41
C ALA A 124 12.15 26.12 16.88
N LEU A 125 11.85 25.01 16.20
CA LEU A 125 11.62 24.98 14.75
C LEU A 125 10.44 25.86 14.34
N ILE A 126 9.34 25.84 15.11
CA ILE A 126 8.17 26.69 14.87
C ILE A 126 8.53 28.17 14.95
N ARG A 127 9.41 28.55 15.88
CA ARG A 127 9.86 29.94 16.04
C ARG A 127 10.81 30.37 14.92
N GLU A 128 11.66 29.48 14.44
CA GLU A 128 12.65 29.77 13.40
C GLU A 128 12.03 29.83 12.00
N TYR A 129 11.03 28.98 11.73
CA TYR A 129 10.39 28.83 10.42
C TYR A 129 8.89 29.13 10.47
N PRO A 130 8.43 30.31 10.91
CA PRO A 130 7.01 30.56 11.15
C PRO A 130 6.16 30.29 9.89
N ALA A 131 5.05 29.56 10.08
CA ALA A 131 4.07 29.35 9.02
C ALA A 131 3.47 30.69 8.54
N PRO A 132 3.00 30.79 7.28
CA PRO A 132 2.31 31.98 6.79
C PRO A 132 1.13 32.35 7.71
N PRO A 133 0.88 33.65 8.00
CA PRO A 133 -0.12 34.07 8.97
C PRO A 133 -1.55 33.58 8.70
N GLU A 134 -1.85 33.24 7.45
CA GLU A 134 -3.15 32.81 6.95
C GLU A 134 -3.35 31.29 7.02
N GLU A 135 -2.29 30.51 7.29
CA GLU A 135 -2.29 29.06 7.25
C GLU A 135 -2.07 28.45 8.64
N GLU A 136 -2.91 27.49 9.02
CA GLU A 136 -2.83 26.80 10.31
C GLU A 136 -1.70 25.76 10.37
N LEU A 137 -1.19 25.31 9.21
CA LEU A 137 -0.25 24.20 9.10
C LEU A 137 0.93 24.53 8.18
N TYR A 138 2.11 24.05 8.57
CA TYR A 138 3.34 24.12 7.79
C TYR A 138 3.20 23.28 6.52
N SER A 139 3.82 23.72 5.43
CA SER A 139 3.73 23.01 4.14
C SER A 139 4.28 21.58 4.19
N GLU A 140 5.36 21.36 4.95
CA GLU A 140 5.98 20.06 5.20
C GLU A 140 5.05 19.14 6.00
N VAL A 141 4.36 19.70 7.00
CA VAL A 141 3.38 18.97 7.80
C VAL A 141 2.16 18.61 6.95
N CYS A 142 1.67 19.53 6.12
CA CYS A 142 0.61 19.28 5.15
C CYS A 142 0.99 18.14 4.20
N ALA A 143 2.18 18.20 3.61
CA ALA A 143 2.67 17.21 2.67
C ALA A 143 2.85 15.82 3.32
N GLU A 144 3.46 15.74 4.51
CA GLU A 144 3.61 14.47 5.25
C GLU A 144 2.26 13.90 5.67
N LYS A 145 1.36 14.75 6.20
CA LYS A 145 0.02 14.32 6.60
C LYS A 145 -0.75 13.79 5.40
N ALA A 146 -0.74 14.51 4.28
CA ALA A 146 -1.36 14.10 3.03
C ALA A 146 -0.84 12.74 2.57
N TRP A 147 0.49 12.60 2.51
CA TRP A 147 1.13 11.36 2.11
C TRP A 147 0.74 10.21 3.03
N THR A 148 0.73 10.41 4.35
CA THR A 148 0.37 9.40 5.34
C THR A 148 -1.09 8.97 5.21
N ILE A 149 -2.04 9.91 5.27
CA ILE A 149 -3.47 9.58 5.27
C ILE A 149 -3.92 8.95 3.94
N SER A 150 -3.24 9.25 2.82
CA SER A 150 -3.51 8.63 1.52
C SER A 150 -3.40 7.10 1.50
N ARG A 151 -2.70 6.51 2.49
CA ARG A 151 -2.49 5.05 2.59
C ARG A 151 -3.64 4.31 3.26
N PHE A 152 -4.61 5.03 3.79
CA PHE A 152 -5.66 4.47 4.60
C PHE A 152 -6.88 4.10 3.75
N ASP A 153 -7.92 4.92 3.75
CA ASP A 153 -9.19 4.66 3.09
C ASP A 153 -9.49 5.71 1.99
N LYS A 154 -10.59 5.52 1.27
CA LYS A 154 -10.95 6.39 0.14
C LYS A 154 -11.26 7.82 0.58
N GLU A 155 -11.87 8.00 1.74
CA GLU A 155 -12.20 9.32 2.27
C GLU A 155 -10.94 10.09 2.65
N LYS A 156 -10.02 9.43 3.36
CA LYS A 156 -8.71 10.00 3.69
C LYS A 156 -7.88 10.34 2.46
N LYS A 157 -8.03 9.62 1.34
CA LYS A 157 -7.39 10.00 0.06
C LYS A 157 -7.92 11.31 -0.52
N LEU A 158 -9.21 11.60 -0.38
CA LEU A 158 -9.77 12.89 -0.81
C LEU A 158 -9.20 14.03 0.04
N GLN A 159 -9.17 13.84 1.37
CA GLN A 159 -8.54 14.80 2.30
C GLN A 159 -7.04 14.98 2.01
N ALA A 160 -6.34 13.92 1.61
CA ALA A 160 -4.94 14.02 1.20
C ALA A 160 -4.75 14.93 -0.01
N ALA A 161 -5.69 14.91 -0.98
CA ALA A 161 -5.62 15.77 -2.15
C ALA A 161 -5.66 17.26 -1.76
N GLU A 162 -6.52 17.62 -0.81
CA GLU A 162 -6.67 18.98 -0.28
C GLU A 162 -5.41 19.41 0.48
N LEU A 163 -4.84 18.54 1.32
CA LEU A 163 -3.61 18.83 2.04
C LEU A 163 -2.40 19.00 1.12
N PHE A 164 -2.28 18.17 0.07
CA PHE A 164 -1.26 18.36 -0.95
C PHE A 164 -1.47 19.66 -1.72
N GLN A 165 -2.71 20.03 -2.05
CA GLN A 165 -3.02 21.30 -2.68
C GLN A 165 -2.53 22.47 -1.82
N LYS A 166 -2.81 22.47 -0.50
CA LYS A 166 -2.32 23.49 0.43
C LYS A 166 -0.79 23.57 0.44
N ALA A 167 -0.11 22.42 0.53
CA ALA A 167 1.35 22.37 0.49
C ALA A 167 1.93 22.96 -0.81
N VAL A 168 1.33 22.63 -1.97
CA VAL A 168 1.73 23.15 -3.29
C VAL A 168 1.42 24.64 -3.45
N MET A 169 0.32 25.13 -2.87
CA MET A 169 0.00 26.57 -2.88
C MET A 169 1.04 27.40 -2.12
N MET A 170 1.53 26.89 -0.99
CA MET A 170 2.61 27.53 -0.23
C MET A 170 3.96 27.43 -0.94
N HIS A 171 4.27 26.30 -1.60
CA HIS A 171 5.52 26.09 -2.32
C HIS A 171 5.30 25.49 -3.72
N PRO A 172 4.94 26.32 -4.72
CA PRO A 172 4.61 25.88 -6.08
C PRO A 172 5.81 25.43 -6.91
N ASP A 173 7.02 25.52 -6.36
CA ASP A 173 8.25 25.02 -6.99
C ASP A 173 8.62 23.61 -6.52
N ASN A 174 7.97 23.08 -5.48
CA ASN A 174 8.21 21.73 -5.00
C ASN A 174 7.59 20.70 -5.96
N VAL A 175 8.43 20.07 -6.78
CA VAL A 175 8.03 19.15 -7.84
C VAL A 175 7.43 17.87 -7.26
N GLU A 176 7.99 17.35 -6.17
CA GLU A 176 7.57 16.12 -5.52
C GLU A 176 6.14 16.21 -4.96
N TRP A 177 5.79 17.37 -4.39
CA TRP A 177 4.46 17.63 -3.88
C TRP A 177 3.45 17.81 -5.01
N GLN A 178 3.83 18.48 -6.10
CA GLN A 178 3.00 18.59 -7.30
C GLN A 178 2.72 17.22 -7.92
N THR A 179 3.74 16.37 -8.05
CA THR A 179 3.59 15.02 -8.57
C THR A 179 2.70 14.17 -7.67
N SER A 180 2.87 14.27 -6.36
CA SER A 180 2.04 13.54 -5.38
C SER A 180 0.59 14.00 -5.44
N TRP A 181 0.36 15.31 -5.54
CA TRP A 181 -0.97 15.89 -5.72
C TRP A 181 -1.65 15.36 -6.98
N ALA A 182 -0.98 15.40 -8.13
CA ALA A 182 -1.51 14.92 -9.40
C ALA A 182 -1.86 13.42 -9.35
N ILE A 183 -1.01 12.59 -8.74
CA ILE A 183 -1.26 11.15 -8.56
C ILE A 183 -2.50 10.92 -7.69
N ILE A 184 -2.62 11.63 -6.56
CA ILE A 184 -3.74 11.49 -5.62
C ILE A 184 -5.04 11.95 -6.28
N SER A 185 -5.03 13.09 -6.98
CA SER A 185 -6.19 13.59 -7.72
C SER A 185 -6.69 12.61 -8.79
N ALA A 186 -5.79 11.79 -9.35
CA ALA A 186 -6.13 10.77 -10.33
C ALA A 186 -6.59 9.43 -9.72
N ASP A 187 -6.36 9.17 -8.43
CA ASP A 187 -6.69 7.90 -7.76
C ASP A 187 -8.16 7.45 -7.95
N PRO A 188 -9.17 8.34 -7.83
CA PRO A 188 -10.58 7.96 -8.01
C PRO A 188 -10.91 7.39 -9.39
N PHE A 189 -10.10 7.71 -10.41
CA PHE A 189 -10.34 7.37 -11.82
C PHE A 189 -9.49 6.18 -12.31
N LEU A 190 -8.67 5.56 -11.45
CA LEU A 190 -7.71 4.52 -11.86
C LEU A 190 -8.34 3.27 -12.50
N ASP A 191 -9.60 3.01 -12.18
CA ASP A 191 -10.39 1.89 -12.69
C ASP A 191 -11.21 2.28 -13.93
N ASN A 192 -11.61 3.56 -14.06
CA ASN A 192 -12.32 4.12 -15.22
C ASN A 192 -11.62 5.41 -15.70
N MET A 193 -10.54 5.26 -16.47
CA MET A 193 -9.71 6.39 -16.90
C MET A 193 -10.44 7.36 -17.85
N GLU A 194 -11.47 6.89 -18.56
CA GLU A 194 -12.28 7.71 -19.48
C GLU A 194 -13.08 8.78 -18.74
N ASP A 195 -13.46 8.52 -17.49
CA ASP A 195 -14.22 9.44 -16.64
C ASP A 195 -13.33 10.55 -16.03
N MET A 196 -12.02 10.52 -16.28
CA MET A 196 -11.07 11.46 -15.69
C MET A 196 -11.33 12.89 -16.19
N PRO A 197 -11.58 13.86 -15.28
CA PRO A 197 -11.77 15.26 -15.64
C PRO A 197 -10.55 15.86 -16.35
N LEU A 198 -10.80 16.84 -17.22
CA LEU A 198 -9.73 17.50 -17.96
C LEU A 198 -8.71 18.17 -17.03
N ASP A 199 -9.15 18.79 -15.94
CA ASP A 199 -8.24 19.48 -15.01
C ASP A 199 -7.31 18.49 -14.27
N VAL A 200 -7.75 17.26 -14.00
CA VAL A 200 -6.93 16.19 -13.41
C VAL A 200 -5.97 15.62 -14.47
N PHE A 201 -6.44 15.44 -15.70
CA PHE A 201 -5.61 15.02 -16.81
C PHE A 201 -4.46 16.00 -17.09
N GLU A 202 -4.75 17.31 -17.07
CA GLU A 202 -3.75 18.36 -17.27
C GLU A 202 -2.76 18.43 -16.11
N LYS A 203 -3.21 18.19 -14.86
CA LYS A 203 -2.31 18.04 -13.69
C LYS A 203 -1.33 16.88 -13.89
N LEU A 204 -1.79 15.73 -14.39
CA LEU A 204 -0.89 14.59 -14.69
C LEU A 204 0.11 14.92 -15.80
N ARG A 205 -0.31 15.63 -16.86
CA ARG A 205 0.61 16.09 -17.92
C ARG A 205 1.71 16.95 -17.32
N PHE A 206 1.33 18.00 -16.60
CA PHE A 206 2.26 18.95 -16.03
C PHE A 206 3.23 18.30 -15.02
N ALA A 207 2.72 17.41 -14.16
CA ALA A 207 3.57 16.64 -13.26
C ALA A 207 4.57 15.75 -14.04
N THR A 208 4.15 15.10 -15.13
CA THR A 208 5.05 14.28 -15.96
C THR A 208 6.12 15.12 -16.67
N GLU A 209 5.79 16.34 -17.08
CA GLU A 209 6.73 17.28 -17.72
C GLU A 209 7.76 17.85 -16.72
N ARG A 210 7.33 18.18 -15.50
CA ARG A 210 8.21 18.71 -14.45
C ARG A 210 9.03 17.64 -13.72
N ASP A 211 8.52 16.42 -13.65
CA ASP A 211 9.15 15.28 -12.96
C ASP A 211 9.43 14.09 -13.92
N PRO A 212 10.32 14.27 -14.92
CA PRO A 212 10.56 13.26 -15.96
C PRO A 212 11.20 11.96 -15.44
N GLU A 213 11.74 11.97 -14.23
CA GLU A 213 12.34 10.81 -13.56
C GLU A 213 11.33 10.04 -12.69
N ASN A 214 10.13 10.58 -12.48
CA ASN A 214 9.06 9.85 -11.81
C ASN A 214 8.29 8.97 -12.80
N LEU A 215 8.78 7.73 -12.92
CA LEU A 215 8.22 6.75 -13.85
C LEU A 215 6.78 6.33 -13.49
N TYR A 216 6.35 6.55 -12.24
CA TYR A 216 4.98 6.28 -11.82
C TYR A 216 4.00 7.25 -12.46
N VAL A 217 4.23 8.56 -12.31
CA VAL A 217 3.34 9.57 -12.91
C VAL A 217 3.39 9.48 -14.44
N ALA A 218 4.55 9.21 -15.02
CA ALA A 218 4.67 8.97 -16.46
C ALA A 218 3.83 7.76 -16.93
N ALA A 219 3.87 6.65 -16.21
CA ALA A 219 3.06 5.46 -16.54
C ALA A 219 1.57 5.75 -16.39
N LEU A 220 1.18 6.50 -15.35
CA LEU A 220 -0.19 6.89 -15.10
C LEU A 220 -0.72 7.84 -16.18
N TYR A 221 0.08 8.82 -16.60
CA TYR A 221 -0.28 9.74 -17.67
C TYR A 221 -0.41 9.03 -19.02
N LEU A 222 0.47 8.09 -19.35
CA LEU A 222 0.32 7.25 -20.55
C LEU A 222 -0.99 6.44 -20.54
N ARG A 223 -1.44 5.96 -19.37
CA ARG A 223 -2.76 5.30 -19.25
C ARG A 223 -3.90 6.27 -19.54
N ALA A 224 -3.84 7.47 -18.99
CA ALA A 224 -4.86 8.48 -19.21
C ALA A 224 -4.93 8.88 -20.70
N ARG A 225 -3.79 9.03 -21.38
CA ARG A 225 -3.72 9.27 -22.83
C ARG A 225 -4.28 8.10 -23.65
N ALA A 226 -3.94 6.86 -23.28
CA ALA A 226 -4.46 5.66 -23.93
C ALA A 226 -5.99 5.57 -23.86
N ALA A 227 -6.58 5.94 -22.71
CA ALA A 227 -8.02 5.99 -22.51
C ALA A 227 -8.71 7.02 -23.42
N LYS A 228 -8.01 8.08 -23.80
CA LYS A 228 -8.47 9.06 -24.80
C LYS A 228 -8.23 8.62 -26.26
N GLY A 229 -7.79 7.38 -26.49
CA GLY A 229 -7.59 6.80 -27.82
C GLY A 229 -6.21 7.07 -28.45
N GLU A 230 -5.25 7.62 -27.69
CA GLU A 230 -3.92 7.91 -28.22
C GLU A 230 -3.06 6.64 -28.41
N GLN A 231 -2.21 6.65 -29.45
CA GLN A 231 -1.32 5.54 -29.78
C GLN A 231 -0.04 5.54 -28.94
N ILE A 232 -0.10 4.93 -27.75
CA ILE A 232 0.98 5.00 -26.75
C ILE A 232 2.02 3.86 -26.81
N ARG A 233 1.89 2.91 -27.75
CA ARG A 233 2.64 1.63 -27.69
C ARG A 233 4.16 1.80 -27.70
N ARG A 234 4.69 2.77 -28.47
CA ARG A 234 6.13 3.04 -28.54
C ARG A 234 6.65 3.61 -27.21
N GLU A 235 5.96 4.63 -26.70
CA GLU A 235 6.28 5.31 -25.43
C GLU A 235 6.22 4.33 -24.26
N ALA A 236 5.18 3.48 -24.20
CA ALA A 236 5.03 2.44 -23.19
C ALA A 236 6.21 1.45 -23.18
N ARG A 237 6.76 1.08 -24.34
CA ARG A 237 7.95 0.21 -24.45
C ARG A 237 9.22 0.89 -23.95
N VAL A 238 9.39 2.19 -24.21
CA VAL A 238 10.52 2.95 -23.68
C VAL A 238 10.42 3.03 -22.15
N LEU A 239 9.23 3.35 -21.64
CA LEU A 239 8.98 3.42 -20.21
C LEU A 239 9.17 2.06 -19.52
N ALA A 240 8.77 0.96 -20.16
CA ALA A 240 9.01 -0.39 -19.67
C ALA A 240 10.49 -0.69 -19.45
N LYS A 241 11.36 -0.32 -20.40
CA LYS A 241 12.82 -0.49 -20.25
C LYS A 241 13.34 0.29 -19.04
N ARG A 242 12.99 1.58 -18.93
CA ARG A 242 13.40 2.45 -17.81
C ARG A 242 12.95 1.88 -16.46
N ILE A 243 11.71 1.40 -16.36
CA ILE A 243 11.19 0.82 -15.11
C ILE A 243 11.92 -0.48 -14.75
N LEU A 244 12.19 -1.35 -15.73
CA LEU A 244 12.87 -2.63 -15.51
C LEU A 244 14.37 -2.48 -15.20
N GLU A 245 14.98 -1.32 -15.46
CA GLU A 245 16.37 -1.00 -15.14
C GLU A 245 16.54 -0.49 -13.70
N ARG A 246 15.45 -0.04 -13.05
CA ARG A 246 15.48 0.43 -11.66
C ARG A 246 15.25 -0.70 -10.67
N SER A 247 15.81 -0.52 -9.47
CA SER A 247 15.53 -1.38 -8.31
C SER A 247 14.04 -1.61 -8.11
N PRO A 248 13.63 -2.81 -7.66
CA PRO A 248 12.24 -3.16 -7.62
C PRO A 248 11.51 -2.38 -6.51
N SER A 249 10.47 -1.63 -6.88
CA SER A 249 9.70 -0.81 -5.94
C SER A 249 8.27 -0.60 -6.42
N SER A 250 7.35 -0.47 -5.45
CA SER A 250 5.98 -0.04 -5.67
C SER A 250 5.84 1.40 -6.15
N TYR A 251 6.88 2.22 -5.97
CA TYR A 251 6.95 3.62 -6.38
C TYR A 251 7.52 3.80 -7.79
N HIS A 252 8.16 2.79 -8.39
CA HIS A 252 8.73 2.89 -9.74
C HIS A 252 7.72 2.63 -10.87
N GLY A 253 6.41 2.63 -10.58
CA GLY A 253 5.38 2.70 -11.62
C GLY A 253 5.07 1.38 -12.34
N ILE A 254 5.73 0.26 -12.02
CA ILE A 254 5.48 -1.04 -12.66
C ILE A 254 4.01 -1.48 -12.57
N ASN A 255 3.32 -1.12 -11.49
CA ASN A 255 1.90 -1.38 -11.34
C ASN A 255 1.03 -0.62 -12.35
N GLN A 256 1.31 0.66 -12.57
CA GLN A 256 0.61 1.48 -13.55
C GLN A 256 0.96 1.00 -14.96
N LEU A 257 2.24 0.75 -15.24
CA LEU A 257 2.67 0.22 -16.52
C LEU A 257 1.99 -1.13 -16.84
N ARG A 258 1.96 -2.07 -15.88
CA ARG A 258 1.27 -3.35 -16.05
C ARG A 258 -0.22 -3.16 -16.36
N ARG A 259 -0.89 -2.21 -15.70
CA ARG A 259 -2.30 -1.88 -16.01
C ARG A 259 -2.43 -1.24 -17.40
N LEU A 260 -1.52 -0.36 -17.82
CA LEU A 260 -1.47 0.20 -19.17
C LEU A 260 -1.44 -0.90 -20.23
N TYR A 261 -0.50 -1.83 -20.10
CA TYR A 261 -0.37 -2.93 -21.04
C TYR A 261 -1.62 -3.80 -21.06
N ARG A 262 -2.16 -4.14 -19.89
CA ARG A 262 -3.36 -4.96 -19.75
C ARG A 262 -4.59 -4.33 -20.40
N ASP A 263 -4.82 -3.05 -20.15
CA ASP A 263 -6.07 -2.36 -20.50
C ASP A 263 -6.06 -1.86 -21.95
N PHE A 264 -4.89 -1.41 -22.45
CA PHE A 264 -4.82 -0.65 -23.70
C PHE A 264 -3.85 -1.19 -24.76
N ILE A 265 -3.02 -2.21 -24.45
CA ILE A 265 -2.00 -2.72 -25.41
C ILE A 265 -2.18 -4.20 -25.71
N SER A 266 -1.92 -5.07 -24.73
CA SER A 266 -1.99 -6.52 -24.83
C SER A 266 -1.78 -7.15 -23.44
N LYS A 267 -2.73 -8.02 -23.04
CA LYS A 267 -2.62 -8.83 -21.83
C LYS A 267 -1.37 -9.74 -21.85
N ASP A 268 -1.02 -10.30 -23.00
CA ASP A 268 0.17 -11.15 -23.15
C ASP A 268 1.47 -10.35 -22.99
N GLU A 269 1.53 -9.12 -23.51
CA GLU A 269 2.68 -8.25 -23.27
C GLU A 269 2.76 -7.83 -21.79
N ALA A 270 1.62 -7.63 -21.11
CA ALA A 270 1.61 -7.36 -19.66
C ALA A 270 2.18 -8.55 -18.85
N ILE A 271 1.89 -9.79 -19.27
CA ILE A 271 2.43 -11.00 -18.64
C ILE A 271 3.94 -11.09 -18.89
N LYS A 272 4.39 -10.89 -20.14
CA LYS A 272 5.82 -10.88 -20.48
C LYS A 272 6.60 -9.82 -19.68
N LEU A 273 6.01 -8.64 -19.51
CA LEU A 273 6.60 -7.57 -18.69
C LEU A 273 6.76 -8.01 -17.23
N ALA A 274 5.74 -8.65 -16.65
CA ALA A 274 5.81 -9.12 -15.27
C ALA A 274 6.78 -10.31 -15.09
N ASP A 275 6.82 -11.23 -16.06
CA ASP A 275 7.78 -12.34 -16.08
C ASP A 275 9.22 -11.83 -16.20
N GLU A 276 9.47 -10.82 -17.05
CA GLU A 276 10.79 -10.19 -17.15
C GLU A 276 11.18 -9.46 -15.87
N TYR A 277 10.25 -8.74 -15.24
CA TYR A 277 10.48 -8.07 -13.96
C TYR A 277 10.85 -9.06 -12.85
N LEU A 278 10.12 -10.19 -12.76
CA LEU A 278 10.45 -11.27 -11.83
C LEU A 278 11.82 -11.89 -12.14
N ARG A 279 12.14 -12.12 -13.43
CA ARG A 279 13.44 -12.68 -13.82
C ARG A 279 14.61 -11.78 -13.41
N ARG A 280 14.45 -10.45 -13.46
CA ARG A 280 15.48 -9.49 -13.05
C ARG A 280 15.61 -9.40 -11.52
N TYR A 281 14.49 -9.53 -10.81
CA TYR A 281 14.43 -9.37 -9.36
C TYR A 281 13.73 -10.57 -8.71
N PRO A 282 14.33 -11.77 -8.81
CA PRO A 282 13.70 -13.02 -8.37
C PRO A 282 13.38 -13.03 -6.88
N ASP A 283 14.17 -12.33 -6.05
CA ASP A 283 13.97 -12.27 -4.60
C ASP A 283 12.97 -11.19 -4.19
N SER A 284 12.63 -10.26 -5.08
CA SER A 284 11.71 -9.17 -4.77
C SER A 284 10.29 -9.69 -4.60
N ARG A 285 9.80 -9.59 -3.37
CA ARG A 285 8.38 -9.78 -3.02
C ARG A 285 7.45 -9.04 -3.98
N TYR A 286 7.75 -7.78 -4.28
CA TYR A 286 6.93 -6.97 -5.16
C TYR A 286 6.94 -7.46 -6.62
N ALA A 287 8.07 -7.97 -7.11
CA ALA A 287 8.15 -8.59 -8.43
C ALA A 287 7.33 -9.90 -8.49
N LYS A 288 7.45 -10.75 -7.47
CA LYS A 288 6.63 -11.97 -7.30
C LYS A 288 5.13 -11.64 -7.31
N LYS A 289 4.72 -10.63 -6.55
CA LYS A 289 3.34 -10.13 -6.53
C LYS A 289 2.86 -9.65 -7.90
N SER A 290 3.69 -8.92 -8.63
CA SER A 290 3.37 -8.45 -10.00
C SER A 290 3.12 -9.62 -10.96
N ALA A 291 4.01 -10.62 -10.95
CA ALA A 291 3.88 -11.84 -11.74
C ALA A 291 2.64 -12.66 -11.32
N ALA A 292 2.37 -12.80 -10.03
CA ALA A 292 1.18 -13.46 -9.51
C ALA A 292 -0.12 -12.79 -10.01
N ILE A 293 -0.18 -11.46 -10.03
CA ILE A 293 -1.33 -10.71 -10.54
C ILE A 293 -1.53 -10.95 -12.05
N CYS A 294 -0.46 -10.92 -12.84
CA CYS A 294 -0.54 -11.21 -14.28
C CYS A 294 -0.95 -12.66 -14.57
N ASN A 295 -0.41 -13.61 -13.83
CA ASN A 295 -0.75 -15.02 -13.99
C ASN A 295 -2.19 -15.31 -13.58
N LYS A 296 -2.71 -14.69 -12.52
CA LYS A 296 -4.14 -14.69 -12.19
C LYS A 296 -5.00 -14.28 -13.39
N MET A 297 -4.64 -13.18 -14.06
CA MET A 297 -5.41 -12.68 -15.21
C MET A 297 -5.40 -13.67 -16.37
N LYS A 298 -4.24 -14.27 -16.64
CA LYS A 298 -4.09 -15.29 -17.68
C LYS A 298 -4.96 -16.50 -17.40
N VAL A 299 -4.89 -16.99 -16.17
CA VAL A 299 -5.64 -18.15 -15.69
C VAL A 299 -7.14 -17.87 -15.79
N LEU A 300 -7.63 -16.73 -15.32
CA LEU A 300 -9.05 -16.35 -15.44
C LEU A 300 -9.51 -16.03 -16.88
N SER A 301 -8.62 -15.99 -17.87
CA SER A 301 -8.98 -15.70 -19.27
C SER A 301 -9.75 -16.86 -19.90
N PRO A 302 -10.81 -16.60 -20.69
CA PRO A 302 -11.56 -17.64 -21.40
C PRO A 302 -10.68 -18.48 -22.34
N ASP A 303 -9.68 -17.86 -22.96
CA ASP A 303 -8.82 -18.47 -23.99
C ASP A 303 -7.66 -19.32 -23.42
N PHE A 304 -7.59 -19.49 -22.10
CA PHE A 304 -6.46 -20.17 -21.47
C PHE A 304 -6.53 -21.70 -21.63
N THR A 305 -5.65 -22.22 -22.49
CA THR A 305 -5.41 -23.67 -22.64
C THR A 305 -4.31 -24.15 -21.68
N PRO A 306 -4.52 -25.24 -20.93
CA PRO A 306 -3.72 -25.59 -19.75
C PRO A 306 -2.35 -26.23 -20.03
N SER A 307 -1.68 -25.95 -21.16
CA SER A 307 -0.35 -26.51 -21.44
C SER A 307 0.77 -26.02 -20.48
N ARG A 308 0.43 -25.16 -19.51
CA ARG A 308 1.32 -24.50 -18.54
C ARG A 308 0.94 -24.77 -17.07
N LEU A 309 0.35 -25.92 -16.75
CA LEU A 309 0.14 -26.32 -15.35
C LEU A 309 1.47 -26.29 -14.55
N ASN A 310 2.60 -26.51 -15.22
CA ASN A 310 3.94 -26.43 -14.63
C ASN A 310 4.36 -25.02 -14.16
N GLN A 311 3.83 -23.92 -14.71
CA GLN A 311 4.16 -22.56 -14.22
C GLN A 311 3.38 -22.19 -12.95
N ILE A 312 2.24 -22.81 -12.73
CA ILE A 312 1.36 -22.57 -11.58
C ILE A 312 1.91 -23.24 -10.32
N THR A 313 2.35 -24.49 -10.46
CA THR A 313 3.13 -25.19 -9.44
C THR A 313 4.41 -24.43 -9.13
N LEU A 314 5.13 -23.96 -10.17
CA LEU A 314 6.31 -23.10 -10.00
C LEU A 314 6.03 -21.79 -9.23
N LEU A 315 4.84 -21.19 -9.37
CA LEU A 315 4.44 -19.97 -8.66
C LEU A 315 4.09 -20.24 -7.18
N LEU A 316 3.47 -21.38 -6.88
CA LEU A 316 3.22 -21.82 -5.49
C LEU A 316 4.51 -22.31 -4.81
N ASP A 317 5.46 -22.80 -5.60
CA ASP A 317 6.82 -23.20 -5.21
C ASP A 317 7.82 -22.02 -5.21
N ILE A 318 7.37 -20.78 -5.43
CA ILE A 318 8.22 -19.61 -5.14
C ILE A 318 8.42 -19.57 -3.62
N GLU A 319 9.60 -20.00 -3.18
CA GLU A 319 9.93 -20.27 -1.78
C GLU A 319 9.65 -19.07 -0.86
N ASP A 320 9.80 -17.82 -1.35
CA ASP A 320 9.59 -16.60 -0.55
C ASP A 320 8.34 -15.77 -0.91
N LEU A 321 7.23 -16.41 -1.30
CA LEU A 321 5.94 -15.73 -1.18
C LEU A 321 5.52 -15.63 0.29
N ASP A 322 5.13 -14.43 0.71
CA ASP A 322 4.58 -14.25 2.05
C ASP A 322 3.24 -14.99 2.20
N SER A 323 2.80 -15.16 3.45
CA SER A 323 1.56 -15.84 3.76
C SER A 323 0.32 -15.21 3.10
N ALA A 324 0.23 -13.89 2.99
CA ALA A 324 -0.90 -13.20 2.36
C ALA A 324 -0.90 -13.33 0.83
N GLU A 325 0.27 -13.42 0.21
CA GLU A 325 0.45 -13.64 -1.23
C GLU A 325 0.14 -15.08 -1.61
N LYS A 326 0.55 -16.06 -0.79
CA LYS A 326 0.14 -17.46 -0.93
C LYS A 326 -1.37 -17.59 -0.86
N GLN A 327 -2.02 -16.91 0.11
CA GLN A 327 -3.49 -16.83 0.19
C GLN A 327 -4.13 -16.22 -1.05
N MET A 328 -3.56 -15.12 -1.56
CA MET A 328 -4.04 -14.50 -2.80
C MET A 328 -4.02 -15.50 -3.96
N LEU A 329 -2.89 -16.20 -4.15
CA LEU A 329 -2.76 -17.18 -5.23
C LEU A 329 -3.77 -18.31 -5.10
N TYR A 330 -3.87 -18.93 -3.92
CA TYR A 330 -4.85 -19.98 -3.65
C TYR A 330 -6.29 -19.51 -3.93
N HIS A 331 -6.67 -18.33 -3.43
CA HIS A 331 -7.97 -17.74 -3.73
C HIS A 331 -8.23 -17.57 -5.24
N CYS A 332 -7.20 -17.16 -5.99
CA CYS A 332 -7.33 -16.96 -7.44
C CYS A 332 -7.49 -18.27 -8.21
N TYR A 333 -6.75 -19.31 -7.83
CA TYR A 333 -6.89 -20.64 -8.43
C TYR A 333 -8.21 -21.30 -8.09
N ALA A 334 -8.72 -21.03 -6.89
CA ALA A 334 -10.05 -21.49 -6.52
C ALA A 334 -11.10 -20.95 -7.50
N ARG A 335 -11.14 -19.62 -7.69
CA ARG A 335 -12.06 -18.98 -8.63
C ARG A 335 -11.92 -19.50 -10.06
N TYR A 336 -10.69 -19.65 -10.55
CA TYR A 336 -10.46 -20.20 -11.88
C TYR A 336 -10.96 -21.63 -12.04
N SER A 337 -10.68 -22.50 -11.05
CA SER A 337 -11.11 -23.88 -11.08
C SER A 337 -12.63 -23.97 -11.15
N PHE A 338 -13.33 -23.08 -10.43
CA PHE A 338 -14.77 -22.98 -10.47
C PHE A 338 -15.31 -22.43 -11.81
N PHE A 339 -14.92 -21.21 -12.19
CA PHE A 339 -15.54 -20.49 -13.31
C PHE A 339 -15.07 -20.97 -14.69
N ASN A 340 -13.80 -21.37 -14.83
CA ASN A 340 -13.22 -21.66 -16.15
C ASN A 340 -13.04 -23.15 -16.39
N LYS A 341 -12.90 -23.97 -15.34
CA LYS A 341 -12.75 -25.43 -15.46
C LYS A 341 -13.97 -26.22 -15.01
N ASN A 342 -15.00 -25.56 -14.51
CA ASN A 342 -16.18 -26.19 -13.93
C ASN A 342 -15.81 -27.30 -12.90
N ASN A 343 -14.69 -27.11 -12.21
CA ASN A 343 -14.13 -28.05 -11.25
C ASN A 343 -14.32 -27.51 -9.83
N SER A 344 -15.52 -27.74 -9.31
CA SER A 344 -15.94 -27.31 -7.96
C SER A 344 -15.04 -27.89 -6.86
N ARG A 345 -14.62 -29.17 -7.00
CA ARG A 345 -13.77 -29.84 -6.01
C ARG A 345 -12.42 -29.15 -5.84
N ARG A 346 -11.68 -28.92 -6.93
CA ARG A 346 -10.40 -28.20 -6.89
C ARG A 346 -10.56 -26.77 -6.40
N SER A 347 -11.68 -26.12 -6.73
CA SER A 347 -11.97 -24.78 -6.22
C SER A 347 -12.03 -24.76 -4.70
N ILE A 348 -12.75 -25.71 -4.10
CA ILE A 348 -12.90 -25.82 -2.65
C ILE A 348 -11.55 -26.13 -2.00
N GLU A 349 -10.78 -27.08 -2.55
CA GLU A 349 -9.44 -27.43 -2.05
C GLU A 349 -8.52 -26.20 -1.98
N TYR A 350 -8.46 -25.38 -3.03
CA TYR A 350 -7.67 -24.15 -3.01
C TYR A 350 -8.21 -23.08 -2.04
N HIS A 351 -9.53 -22.93 -1.88
CA HIS A 351 -10.08 -22.05 -0.85
C HIS A 351 -9.70 -22.51 0.56
N MET A 352 -9.64 -23.82 0.80
CA MET A 352 -9.16 -24.38 2.07
C MET A 352 -7.68 -24.08 2.31
N GLU A 353 -6.82 -24.24 1.30
CA GLU A 353 -5.39 -23.90 1.42
C GLU A 353 -5.18 -22.40 1.72
N ALA A 354 -5.98 -21.51 1.12
CA ALA A 354 -5.97 -20.09 1.49
C ALA A 354 -6.41 -19.88 2.96
N ALA A 355 -7.45 -20.56 3.41
CA ALA A 355 -7.99 -20.39 4.76
C ALA A 355 -7.04 -20.89 5.87
N LYS A 356 -6.29 -21.98 5.59
CA LYS A 356 -5.33 -22.60 6.53
C LYS A 356 -4.13 -21.73 6.88
N ILE A 357 -3.73 -20.83 5.99
CA ILE A 357 -2.58 -19.96 6.24
C ILE A 357 -2.98 -18.96 7.36
N PRO A 358 -2.24 -18.88 8.49
CA PRO A 358 -2.69 -18.17 9.69
C PRO A 358 -2.39 -16.66 9.67
N VAL A 359 -2.43 -16.03 8.50
CA VAL A 359 -2.26 -14.58 8.34
C VAL A 359 -3.58 -13.95 7.93
N GLU A 360 -4.03 -12.91 8.64
CA GLU A 360 -5.28 -12.25 8.30
C GLU A 360 -5.14 -11.38 7.05
N SER A 361 -5.91 -11.72 6.01
CA SER A 361 -5.97 -10.99 4.74
C SER A 361 -7.38 -11.01 4.15
N SER A 362 -7.66 -10.07 3.24
CA SER A 362 -8.94 -10.04 2.52
C SER A 362 -9.17 -11.31 1.68
N TYR A 363 -8.11 -11.92 1.15
CA TYR A 363 -8.18 -13.16 0.38
C TYR A 363 -8.51 -14.37 1.25
N ARG A 364 -7.97 -14.41 2.48
CA ARG A 364 -8.32 -15.42 3.48
C ARG A 364 -9.79 -15.32 3.85
N GLN A 365 -10.25 -14.13 4.24
CA GLN A 365 -11.64 -13.92 4.63
C GLN A 365 -12.62 -14.24 3.49
N THR A 366 -12.30 -13.84 2.26
CA THR A 366 -13.13 -14.17 1.10
C THR A 366 -13.20 -15.68 0.87
N SER A 367 -12.08 -16.38 1.01
CA SER A 367 -12.05 -17.84 0.86
C SER A 367 -12.83 -18.55 1.95
N ILE A 368 -12.73 -18.11 3.21
CA ILE A 368 -13.56 -18.59 4.33
C ILE A 368 -15.06 -18.40 4.01
N ASN A 369 -15.45 -17.21 3.54
CA ASN A 369 -16.85 -16.92 3.19
C ASN A 369 -17.37 -17.84 2.06
N GLU A 370 -16.54 -18.18 1.07
CA GLU A 370 -16.92 -19.13 0.01
C GLU A 370 -17.06 -20.58 0.52
N LEU A 371 -16.21 -20.99 1.47
CA LEU A 371 -16.34 -22.29 2.15
C LEU A 371 -17.62 -22.38 2.98
N GLU A 372 -17.96 -21.32 3.73
CA GLU A 372 -19.22 -21.23 4.48
C GLU A 372 -20.45 -21.29 3.57
N LYS A 373 -20.42 -20.59 2.42
CA LYS A 373 -21.48 -20.67 1.41
C LYS A 373 -21.63 -22.08 0.88
N THR A 374 -20.53 -22.80 0.70
CA THR A 374 -20.53 -24.19 0.24
C THR A 374 -21.23 -25.10 1.24
N LEU A 375 -20.96 -24.95 2.54
CA LEU A 375 -21.69 -25.68 3.60
C LEU A 375 -23.18 -25.33 3.64
N LYS A 376 -23.52 -24.03 3.57
CA LYS A 376 -24.91 -23.57 3.57
C LYS A 376 -25.71 -24.15 2.41
N ARG A 377 -25.13 -24.20 1.21
CA ARG A 377 -25.74 -24.82 0.02
C ARG A 377 -25.97 -26.32 0.18
N ASN A 378 -25.06 -27.02 0.86
CA ASN A 378 -25.22 -28.45 1.14
C ASN A 378 -26.34 -28.74 2.15
N ASN A 379 -26.43 -27.93 3.22
CA ASN A 379 -27.42 -28.14 4.28
C ASN A 379 -28.84 -27.69 3.88
N TYR A 380 -28.96 -26.74 2.95
CA TYR A 380 -30.23 -26.20 2.47
C TYR A 380 -30.29 -26.15 0.93
N PRO A 381 -30.44 -27.29 0.24
CA PRO A 381 -30.51 -27.33 -1.22
C PRO A 381 -31.80 -26.65 -1.72
N SER A 382 -31.67 -25.61 -2.57
CA SER A 382 -32.85 -24.94 -3.14
C SER A 382 -33.53 -25.82 -4.20
N LYS A 383 -34.87 -25.79 -4.27
CA LYS A 383 -35.67 -26.55 -5.25
C LYS A 383 -35.35 -26.26 -6.73
N SER A 384 -34.65 -25.16 -7.03
CA SER A 384 -34.30 -24.74 -8.40
C SER A 384 -32.87 -25.12 -8.84
N TRP A 385 -32.04 -25.67 -7.94
CA TRP A 385 -30.63 -25.96 -8.23
C TRP A 385 -30.44 -27.40 -8.72
N LYS A 386 -30.11 -27.57 -10.01
CA LYS A 386 -29.79 -28.87 -10.65
C LYS A 386 -28.28 -29.16 -10.72
N GLY A 387 -27.51 -28.69 -9.74
CA GLY A 387 -26.07 -28.97 -9.68
C GLY A 387 -25.76 -30.30 -8.98
N THR A 388 -24.61 -30.88 -9.28
CA THR A 388 -24.10 -32.06 -8.57
C THR A 388 -23.83 -31.74 -7.10
N GLN A 389 -24.33 -32.60 -6.21
CA GLN A 389 -24.11 -32.48 -4.77
C GLN A 389 -22.61 -32.53 -4.46
N THR A 390 -22.13 -31.61 -3.62
CA THR A 390 -20.72 -31.56 -3.23
C THR A 390 -20.35 -32.85 -2.49
N ASP A 391 -19.16 -33.38 -2.78
CA ASP A 391 -18.62 -34.60 -2.17
C ASP A 391 -18.72 -34.56 -0.63
N PRO A 392 -19.40 -35.53 0.03
CA PRO A 392 -19.53 -35.60 1.48
C PRO A 392 -18.20 -35.55 2.23
N GLU A 393 -17.15 -36.18 1.70
CA GLU A 393 -15.81 -36.17 2.31
C GLU A 393 -15.24 -34.74 2.35
N LEU A 394 -15.52 -33.97 1.30
CA LEU A 394 -15.08 -32.59 1.19
C LEU A 394 -15.87 -31.67 2.14
N ILE A 395 -17.17 -31.90 2.32
CA ILE A 395 -17.99 -31.20 3.30
C ILE A 395 -17.49 -31.42 4.73
N GLU A 396 -17.10 -32.65 5.07
CA GLU A 396 -16.51 -32.97 6.37
C GLU A 396 -15.20 -32.21 6.60
N LYS A 397 -14.31 -32.21 5.59
CA LYS A 397 -13.05 -31.46 5.65
C LYS A 397 -13.25 -29.95 5.81
N ILE A 398 -14.23 -29.36 5.10
CA ILE A 398 -14.56 -27.93 5.24
C ILE A 398 -15.06 -27.64 6.66
N THR A 399 -15.99 -28.46 7.16
CA THR A 399 -16.57 -28.31 8.50
C THR A 399 -15.48 -28.36 9.56
N LYS A 400 -14.58 -29.35 9.50
CA LYS A 400 -13.46 -29.49 10.43
C LYS A 400 -12.53 -28.28 10.40
N LEU A 401 -12.20 -27.79 9.20
CA LEU A 401 -11.34 -26.61 9.04
C LEU A 401 -11.97 -25.38 9.68
N LEU A 402 -13.23 -25.06 9.34
CA LEU A 402 -13.89 -23.87 9.86
C LEU A 402 -14.08 -23.91 11.38
N THR A 403 -14.40 -25.08 11.96
CA THR A 403 -14.47 -25.24 13.41
C THR A 403 -13.13 -24.95 14.08
N ASN A 404 -12.02 -25.47 13.53
CA ASN A 404 -10.68 -25.19 14.07
C ASN A 404 -10.34 -23.70 14.01
N LEU A 405 -10.68 -23.03 12.90
CA LEU A 405 -10.43 -21.59 12.76
C LEU A 405 -11.24 -20.71 13.74
N VAL A 406 -12.42 -21.18 14.18
CA VAL A 406 -13.21 -20.50 15.24
C VAL A 406 -12.56 -20.71 16.60
N LEU A 407 -12.05 -21.91 16.88
CA LEU A 407 -11.36 -22.23 18.13
C LEU A 407 -10.04 -21.47 18.28
N GLU A 408 -9.32 -21.20 17.19
CA GLU A 408 -8.08 -20.40 17.20
C GLU A 408 -8.31 -18.90 17.47
N LYS A 409 -9.55 -18.41 17.36
CA LYS A 409 -9.92 -16.99 17.59
C LYS A 409 -10.39 -16.70 19.01
N ASN A 410 -10.70 -17.73 19.81
CA ASN A 410 -11.11 -17.65 21.21
C ASN A 410 -9.95 -18.07 22.11
#